data_AF-A0A525JR53-F1
#
_entry.id   AF-A0A525JR53-F1
#
_cell.length_a   1.000
_cell.length_b   1.000
_cell.length_c   1.000
_cell.angle_alpha   90.00
_cell.angle_beta   90.00
_cell.angle_gamma   90.00
#
_symmetry.space_group_name_H-M   'P 1'
#
loop_
_entity.id
_entity.type
_entity.pdbx_description
1 polymer ?
#
loop_
_entity_poly.entity_id
_entity_poly.type
_entity_poly.pdbx_seq_one_letter_code
_entity_poly.pdbx_strand_id
1 'polypeptide(L)'
;QDARFQQLMPDIIHWLGIRRIDRFVSMSNMKYDALVKSGVEIGERVPIPDWLVPDDASVEMEAKKAAGYFTPETPPSQADLKKVVGRDLKEF
;
A
#
# COMPACT_ATOMS: atom_id res chain seq x y z
N GLN A 1 -7.30 -10.27 10.55
CA GLN A 1 -5.98 -10.71 10.06
C GLN A 1 -6.07 -10.84 8.55
N ASP A 2 -5.11 -10.33 7.80
CA ASP A 2 -5.10 -10.37 6.32
C ASP A 2 -4.91 -11.82 5.84
N ALA A 3 -5.85 -12.34 5.05
CA ALA A 3 -5.85 -13.71 4.55
C ALA A 3 -5.01 -13.89 3.26
N ARG A 4 -4.41 -12.82 2.72
CA ARG A 4 -3.68 -12.85 1.45
C ARG A 4 -2.23 -13.26 1.65
N PHE A 5 -1.74 -14.17 0.79
CA PHE A 5 -0.33 -14.58 0.73
C PHE A 5 0.46 -13.73 -0.26
N GLN A 6 0.93 -12.55 0.18
CA GLN A 6 1.68 -11.62 -0.67
C GLN A 6 3.03 -12.21 -1.14
N GLN A 7 3.54 -13.26 -0.48
CA GLN A 7 4.76 -13.96 -0.86
C GLN A 7 4.68 -14.66 -2.22
N LEU A 8 3.48 -14.97 -2.72
CA LEU A 8 3.27 -15.59 -4.04
C LEU A 8 3.18 -14.56 -5.19
N MET A 9 3.03 -13.28 -4.85
CA MET A 9 2.92 -12.20 -5.85
C MET A 9 4.11 -12.14 -6.83
N PRO A 10 5.38 -12.38 -6.41
CA PRO A 10 6.51 -12.33 -7.32
C PRO A 10 6.49 -13.40 -8.43
N ASP A 11 5.74 -14.48 -8.29
CA ASP A 11 5.77 -15.62 -9.23
C ASP A 11 5.41 -15.20 -10.66
N ILE A 12 4.37 -14.37 -10.82
CA ILE A 12 3.95 -13.85 -12.13
C ILE A 12 5.02 -12.89 -12.69
N ILE A 13 5.65 -12.09 -11.83
CA ILE A 13 6.70 -11.14 -12.22
C ILE A 13 7.91 -11.90 -12.77
N HIS A 14 8.32 -12.98 -12.09
CA HIS A 14 9.38 -13.89 -12.54
C HIS A 14 9.01 -14.64 -13.81
N TRP A 15 7.77 -15.12 -13.92
CA TRP A 15 7.28 -15.80 -15.11
C TRP A 15 7.35 -14.91 -16.36
N LEU A 16 7.06 -13.62 -16.22
CA LEU A 16 7.21 -12.63 -17.29
C LEU A 16 8.67 -12.22 -17.55
N GLY A 17 9.64 -12.74 -16.79
CA GLY A 17 11.06 -12.40 -16.92
C GLY A 17 11.41 -10.99 -16.45
N ILE A 18 10.53 -10.33 -15.68
CA ILE A 18 10.75 -8.97 -15.20
C ILE A 18 11.77 -9.01 -14.05
N ARG A 19 12.87 -8.26 -14.22
CA ARG A 19 13.92 -8.15 -13.19
C ARG A 19 13.92 -6.82 -12.44
N ARG A 20 13.26 -5.81 -13.00
CA ARG A 20 13.21 -4.46 -12.46
C ARG A 20 11.85 -3.83 -12.72
N ILE A 21 11.32 -3.13 -11.73
CA ILE A 21 10.13 -2.28 -11.84
C ILE A 21 10.57 -0.84 -11.54
N ASP A 22 10.57 0.01 -12.56
CA ASP A 22 11.00 1.40 -12.40
C ASP A 22 10.04 2.21 -11.52
N ARG A 23 8.72 1.96 -11.63
CA ARG A 23 7.70 2.66 -10.85
C ARG A 23 6.74 1.67 -10.22
N PHE A 24 6.95 1.39 -8.95
CA PHE A 24 6.11 0.50 -8.17
C PHE A 24 4.98 1.27 -7.50
N VAL A 25 3.79 1.23 -8.12
CA VAL A 25 2.59 1.93 -7.64
C VAL A 25 1.93 1.12 -6.52
N SER A 26 2.46 1.24 -5.30
CA SER A 26 1.90 0.60 -4.12
C SER A 26 2.52 1.14 -2.84
N MET A 27 1.67 1.44 -1.87
CA MET A 27 2.07 1.84 -0.52
C MET A 27 2.36 0.64 0.40
N SER A 28 2.03 -0.60 0.00
CA SER A 28 2.18 -1.79 0.84
C SER A 28 3.63 -2.24 0.98
N ASN A 29 4.13 -2.26 2.21
CA ASN A 29 5.45 -2.83 2.51
C ASN A 29 5.50 -4.33 2.29
N MET A 30 4.43 -5.07 2.60
CA MET A 30 4.41 -6.52 2.35
C MET A 30 4.63 -6.87 0.88
N LYS A 31 4.05 -6.08 -0.04
CA LYS A 31 4.26 -6.26 -1.48
C LYS A 31 5.67 -5.87 -1.91
N TYR A 32 6.16 -4.73 -1.42
CA TYR A 32 7.51 -4.27 -1.69
C TYR A 32 8.56 -5.30 -1.23
N ASP A 33 8.45 -5.75 0.02
CA ASP A 33 9.35 -6.73 0.62
C ASP A 33 9.33 -8.07 -0.11
N ALA A 34 8.15 -8.53 -0.55
CA ALA A 34 8.04 -9.76 -1.33
C ALA A 34 8.80 -9.66 -2.66
N LEU A 35 8.70 -8.54 -3.38
CA LEU A 35 9.41 -8.30 -4.64
C LEU A 35 10.92 -8.23 -4.44
N VAL A 36 11.37 -7.40 -3.51
CA VAL A 36 12.81 -7.20 -3.25
C VAL A 36 13.47 -8.49 -2.76
N LYS A 37 12.83 -9.21 -1.82
CA LYS A 37 13.36 -10.50 -1.33
C LYS A 37 13.41 -11.57 -2.42
N SER A 38 12.56 -11.48 -3.43
CA SER A 38 12.56 -12.38 -4.58
C SER A 38 13.57 -11.99 -5.67
N GLY A 39 14.30 -10.88 -5.50
CA GLY A 39 15.34 -10.43 -6.43
C GLY A 39 14.85 -9.47 -7.52
N VAL A 40 13.65 -8.90 -7.41
CA VAL A 40 13.16 -7.85 -8.31
C VAL A 40 13.63 -6.49 -7.80
N GLU A 41 14.34 -5.74 -8.63
CA GLU A 41 14.77 -4.38 -8.31
C GLU A 41 13.60 -3.39 -8.42
N ILE A 42 13.46 -2.50 -7.42
CA ILE A 42 12.46 -1.44 -7.44
C ILE A 42 13.19 -0.09 -7.54
N GLY A 43 12.86 0.69 -8.57
CA GLY A 43 13.38 2.05 -8.75
C GLY A 43 12.72 3.04 -7.81
N GLU A 44 11.49 3.44 -8.14
CA GLU A 44 10.69 4.40 -7.38
C GLU A 44 9.45 3.70 -6.81
N ARG A 45 9.13 3.98 -5.54
CA ARG A 45 7.82 3.64 -4.96
C ARG A 45 6.89 4.83 -5.13
N VAL A 46 5.82 4.64 -5.89
CA VAL A 46 4.84 5.69 -6.17
C VAL A 46 3.60 5.47 -5.30
N PRO A 47 3.25 6.41 -4.40
CA PRO A 47 2.01 6.31 -3.64
C PRO A 47 0.80 6.44 -4.58
N ILE A 48 -0.32 5.84 -4.19
CA ILE A 48 -1.58 6.06 -4.92
C ILE A 48 -2.04 7.49 -4.57
N PRO A 49 -2.33 8.34 -5.57
CA PRO A 49 -2.86 9.68 -5.31
C PRO A 49 -4.16 9.62 -4.51
N ASP A 50 -4.35 10.57 -3.59
CA ASP A 50 -5.50 10.56 -2.68
C ASP A 50 -6.85 10.58 -3.42
N TRP A 51 -6.93 11.26 -4.57
CA TRP A 51 -8.16 11.30 -5.40
C TRP A 51 -8.48 9.98 -6.12
N LEU A 52 -7.56 9.01 -6.13
CA LEU A 52 -7.81 7.64 -6.61
C LEU A 52 -8.11 6.67 -5.47
N VAL A 53 -8.03 7.11 -4.22
CA VAL A 53 -8.42 6.32 -3.06
C VAL A 53 -9.93 6.51 -2.86
N PRO A 54 -10.73 5.42 -2.93
CA PRO A 54 -12.16 5.50 -2.63
C PRO A 54 -12.41 6.08 -1.23
N ASP A 55 -13.45 6.90 -1.07
CA ASP A 55 -13.77 7.56 0.21
C ASP A 55 -13.95 6.56 1.36
N ASP A 56 -14.47 5.37 1.06
CA ASP A 56 -14.65 4.24 1.97
C ASP A 56 -13.33 3.58 2.39
N ALA A 57 -12.27 3.72 1.58
CA ALA A 57 -10.93 3.19 1.87
C ALA A 57 -10.02 4.20 2.58
N SER A 58 -10.45 5.45 2.77
CA SER A 58 -9.66 6.54 3.39
C SER A 58 -9.24 6.22 4.83
N VAL A 59 -10.17 5.74 5.67
CA VAL A 59 -9.90 5.34 7.06
C VAL A 59 -8.92 4.15 7.11
N GLU A 60 -9.09 3.17 6.23
CA GLU A 60 -8.22 2.01 6.16
C GLU A 60 -6.80 2.40 5.67
N MET A 61 -6.71 3.35 4.76
CA MET A 61 -5.45 3.90 4.28
C MET A 61 -4.71 4.69 5.36
N GLU A 62 -5.38 5.55 6.11
CA GLU A 62 -4.78 6.33 7.19
C GLU A 62 -4.32 5.43 8.35
N ALA A 63 -5.11 4.40 8.70
CA ALA A 63 -4.69 3.37 9.65
C ALA A 63 -3.44 2.60 9.16
N LYS A 64 -3.35 2.31 7.85
CA LYS A 64 -2.20 1.62 7.24
C LYS A 64 -0.96 2.51 7.17
N LYS A 65 -1.11 3.82 6.89
CA LYS A 65 -0.03 4.81 6.98
C LYS A 65 0.55 4.84 8.40
N ALA A 66 -0.32 4.90 9.42
CA ALA A 66 0.09 4.85 10.83
C ALA A 66 0.77 3.52 11.24
N ALA A 67 0.40 2.41 10.60
CA ALA A 67 1.03 1.09 10.79
C ALA A 67 2.35 0.91 10.00
N GLY A 68 2.87 1.98 9.40
CA GLY A 68 4.19 1.99 8.76
C GLY A 68 4.20 1.77 7.25
N TYR A 69 3.07 1.88 6.56
CA TYR A 69 3.06 1.87 5.08
C TYR A 69 3.92 3.01 4.52
N PHE A 70 4.50 2.79 3.34
CA PHE A 70 5.36 3.77 2.71
C PHE A 70 4.58 5.05 2.39
N THR A 71 5.04 6.13 2.99
CA THR A 71 4.58 7.50 2.76
C THR A 71 5.84 8.36 2.60
N PRO A 72 5.92 9.19 1.55
CA PRO A 72 7.02 10.15 1.41
C PRO A 72 6.93 11.29 2.43
N GLU A 73 5.74 11.50 3.01
CA GLU A 73 5.44 12.50 4.04
C GLU A 73 5.45 11.90 5.45
N THR A 74 5.58 12.75 6.47
CA THR A 74 5.58 12.33 7.88
C THR A 74 4.31 11.54 8.22
N PRO A 75 4.43 10.40 8.94
CA PRO A 75 3.27 9.62 9.36
C PRO A 75 2.24 10.50 10.11
N PRO A 76 0.93 10.34 9.85
CA PRO A 76 -0.11 11.13 10.49
C PRO A 76 -0.09 10.92 12.02
N SER A 77 -0.29 12.01 12.77
CA SER A 77 -0.31 11.97 14.23
C SER A 77 -1.60 11.30 14.74
N GLN A 78 -1.61 10.84 16.00
CA GLN A 78 -2.84 10.30 16.61
C GLN A 78 -4.00 11.30 16.63
N ALA A 79 -3.72 12.61 16.63
CA ALA A 79 -4.74 13.64 16.58
C ALA A 79 -5.36 13.77 15.17
N ASP A 80 -4.59 13.48 14.13
CA ASP A 80 -5.05 13.53 12.75
C ASP A 80 -5.87 12.30 12.40
N LEU A 81 -5.48 11.12 12.90
CA LEU A 81 -6.26 9.88 12.76
C LEU A 81 -7.68 10.00 13.33
N LYS A 82 -7.88 10.78 14.40
CA LYS A 82 -9.21 10.99 15.00
C LYS A 82 -10.14 11.86 14.16
N LYS A 83 -9.61 12.61 13.19
CA LYS A 83 -10.39 13.49 12.31
C LYS A 83 -10.86 12.77 11.04
N VAL A 84 -10.29 11.61 10.73
CA VAL A 84 -10.63 10.83 9.54
C VAL A 84 -11.93 10.07 9.83
N VAL A 85 -13.01 10.47 9.15
CA VAL A 85 -14.34 9.88 9.32
C VAL A 85 -14.65 9.05 8.08
N GLY A 86 -14.91 7.76 8.26
CA GLY A 86 -15.43 6.87 7.22
C GLY A 86 -16.95 7.04 7.03
N ARG A 87 -17.54 6.43 6.00
CA ARG A 87 -18.98 6.54 5.75
C ARG A 87 -19.84 5.91 6.86
N ASP A 88 -21.07 6.41 6.99
CA ASP A 88 -22.06 5.93 7.98
C ASP A 88 -22.63 4.57 7.54
N LEU A 89 -22.80 3.66 8.50
CA LEU A 89 -23.28 2.28 8.30
C LEU A 89 -24.70 2.18 7.71
N LYS A 90 -25.41 3.31 7.59
CA LYS A 90 -26.77 3.41 7.07
C LYS A 90 -26.86 3.65 5.56
N GLU A 91 -25.74 3.86 4.88
CA GLU A 91 -25.67 4.07 3.43
C GLU A 91 -25.37 2.79 2.62
N PHE A 92 -25.61 1.61 3.20
CA PHE A 92 -25.54 0.30 2.52
C PHE A 92 -26.85 -0.07 1.82
#